data_AF-A0A1I2UJ64-F1
#
_entry.id   AF-A0A1I2UJ64-F1
#
_cell.length_a   1.000
_cell.length_b   1.000
_cell.length_c   1.000
_cell.angle_alpha   90.00
_cell.angle_beta   90.00
_cell.angle_gamma   90.00
#
_symmetry.space_group_name_H-M   'P 1'
#
loop_
_entity.id
_entity.type
_entity.pdbx_description
1 polymer ?
#
loop_
_entity_poly.entity_id
_entity_poly.type
_entity_poly.pdbx_seq_one_letter_code
_entity_poly.pdbx_strand_id
1 'polypeptide(L)' 'MAAKPKKKAATETHDSIEEQTAAFLRAGGQIQQIASGVTGQQNLAGPRQIVLGKPADK' A
#
# COMPACT_ATOMS: atom_id res chain seq x y z
N MET A 1 2.73 18.63 18.19
CA MET A 1 2.69 17.55 17.18
C MET A 1 3.54 17.99 16.00
N ALA A 2 4.67 17.33 15.73
CA ALA A 2 5.57 17.73 14.65
C ALA A 2 5.05 17.24 13.29
N ALA A 3 4.93 18.16 12.33
CA ALA A 3 4.51 17.84 10.97
C ALA A 3 5.57 16.97 10.28
N LYS A 4 5.14 15.88 9.63
CA LYS A 4 6.04 14.98 8.91
C LYS A 4 6.65 15.73 7.73
N PRO A 5 7.99 15.73 7.55
CA PRO A 5 8.63 16.45 6.47
C PRO A 5 8.13 15.94 5.10
N LYS A 6 7.93 16.88 4.16
CA LYS A 6 7.50 16.58 2.79
C LYS A 6 8.52 15.62 2.15
N LYS A 7 8.03 14.58 1.46
CA LYS A 7 8.90 13.63 0.76
C LYS A 7 9.78 14.38 -0.25
N LYS A 8 11.06 14.01 -0.33
CA LYS A 8 12.01 14.59 -1.28
C LYS A 8 11.49 14.39 -2.71
N ALA A 9 11.71 15.39 -3.58
CA ALA A 9 11.35 15.30 -4.98
C ALA A 9 12.04 14.09 -5.63
N ALA A 10 11.29 13.36 -6.46
CA ALA A 10 11.84 12.22 -7.20
C ALA A 10 13.02 12.71 -8.05
N THR A 11 14.20 12.16 -7.78
CA THR A 11 15.47 12.54 -8.44
C THR A 11 15.79 11.63 -9.63
N GLU A 12 15.00 10.57 -9.83
CA GLU A 12 15.23 9.59 -10.88
C GLU A 12 14.80 10.15 -12.24
N THR A 13 15.71 10.08 -13.20
CA THR A 13 15.47 10.41 -14.61
C THR A 13 14.87 9.21 -15.34
N HIS A 14 14.31 9.44 -16.53
CA HIS A 14 13.75 8.37 -17.38
C HIS A 14 14.76 7.24 -17.62
N ASP A 15 16.00 7.61 -17.92
CA ASP A 15 17.09 6.66 -18.18
C ASP A 15 17.40 5.75 -16.97
N SER A 16 17.38 6.31 -15.75
CA SER A 16 17.63 5.52 -14.53
C SER A 16 16.54 4.47 -14.28
N ILE A 17 15.29 4.82 -14.57
CA ILE A 17 14.15 3.91 -14.42
C ILE A 17 14.25 2.75 -15.43
N GLU A 18 14.64 3.04 -16.68
CA GLU A 18 14.86 2.02 -17.70
C GLU A 18 15.98 1.05 -17.30
N GLU A 19 17.10 1.56 -16.81
CA GLU A 19 18.23 0.73 -16.38
C GLU A 19 17.86 -0.19 -15.21
N GLN A 20 17.16 0.35 -14.21
CA GLN A 20 16.65 -0.44 -13.07
C GLN A 20 15.67 -1.52 -13.52
N THR A 21 14.78 -1.19 -14.46
CA THR A 21 13.80 -2.15 -15.01
C THR A 21 14.51 -3.26 -15.80
N ALA A 22 15.49 -2.90 -16.63
CA ALA A 22 16.29 -3.86 -17.39
C ALA A 22 17.13 -4.75 -16.48
N ALA A 23 17.71 -4.22 -15.40
CA ALA A 23 18.42 -5.00 -14.40
C ALA A 23 17.50 -6.01 -13.69
N PHE A 24 16.30 -5.57 -13.31
CA PHE A 24 15.29 -6.42 -12.66
C PHE A 24 14.85 -7.59 -13.55
N LEU A 25 14.58 -7.32 -14.84
CA LEU A 25 14.21 -8.35 -15.81
C LEU A 25 15.36 -9.34 -16.06
N ARG A 26 16.59 -8.84 -16.20
CA ARG A 26 17.79 -9.69 -16.37
C ARG A 26 18.06 -10.59 -15.16
N ALA A 27 17.76 -10.12 -13.95
CA ALA A 27 17.88 -10.91 -12.73
C ALA A 27 16.81 -12.02 -12.60
N GLY A 28 15.91 -12.16 -13.59
CA GLY A 28 14.82 -13.13 -13.58
C GLY A 28 13.56 -12.65 -12.84
N GLY A 29 13.49 -11.35 -12.52
CA GLY A 29 12.29 -10.73 -11.98
C GLY A 29 11.15 -10.74 -12.99
N GLN A 30 9.93 -11.00 -12.53
CA GLN A 30 8.72 -11.03 -13.35
C GLN A 30 7.82 -9.83 -13.03
N ILE A 31 7.32 -9.18 -14.08
CA ILE A 31 6.34 -8.10 -13.95
C ILE A 31 4.96 -8.73 -13.75
N GLN A 32 4.33 -8.42 -12.62
CA GLN A 32 2.99 -8.89 -12.30
C GLN A 32 1.96 -7.82 -12.67
N GLN A 33 0.99 -8.17 -13.51
CA GLN A 33 -0.12 -7.30 -13.82
C GLN A 33 -1.24 -7.52 -12.79
N ILE A 34 -1.46 -6.51 -11.94
CA ILE A 34 -2.55 -6.55 -10.96
C ILE A 34 -3.82 -6.04 -11.64
N ALA A 35 -4.91 -6.81 -11.54
CA ALA A 35 -6.20 -6.39 -12.05
C ALA A 35 -6.69 -5.13 -11.33
N SER A 36 -7.32 -4.23 -12.09
CA SER A 36 -7.93 -3.01 -11.55
C SER A 36 -8.97 -3.34 -10.48
N GLY A 37 -8.93 -2.66 -9.33
CA GLY A 37 -9.86 -2.88 -8.23
C GLY A 37 -9.41 -3.93 -7.20
N VAL A 38 -8.27 -4.58 -7.40
CA VAL A 38 -7.64 -5.44 -6.37
C VAL A 38 -6.72 -4.57 -5.52
N THR A 39 -7.17 -4.22 -4.32
CA THR A 39 -6.31 -3.50 -3.37
C THR A 39 -5.51 -4.53 -2.56
N GLY A 40 -4.17 -4.43 -2.57
CA GLY A 40 -3.31 -5.24 -1.70
C GLY A 40 -3.35 -4.80 -0.23
N GLN A 41 -4.20 -3.81 0.06
CA GLN A 41 -4.41 -3.31 1.40
C GLN A 41 -5.28 -4.33 2.12
N GLN A 42 -4.66 -5.20 2.95
CA GLN A 42 -5.42 -5.98 3.92
C GLN A 42 -6.33 -5.01 4.65
N ASN A 43 -7.64 -5.20 4.54
CA ASN A 43 -8.60 -4.52 5.40
C ASN A 43 -8.09 -4.77 6.81
N LEU A 44 -7.51 -3.75 7.44
CA LEU A 44 -7.19 -3.78 8.85
C LEU A 44 -8.55 -3.68 9.53
N ALA A 45 -9.31 -4.78 9.49
CA ALA A 45 -10.47 -5.01 10.28
C ALA A 45 -9.95 -5.13 11.72
N GLY A 46 -9.58 -3.98 12.29
CA GLY A 46 -9.54 -3.83 13.72
C GLY A 46 -10.91 -4.25 14.26
N PRO A 47 -10.96 -4.76 15.50
CA PRO A 47 -12.18 -5.29 16.08
C PRO A 47 -13.29 -4.25 15.94
N ARG A 48 -14.30 -4.54 15.10
CA ARG A 48 -15.54 -3.77 15.05
C ARG A 48 -16.31 -4.09 16.32
N GLN A 49 -15.92 -3.44 17.42
CA GLN A 49 -16.56 -3.62 18.71
C GLN A 49 -17.96 -2.99 18.62
N ILE A 50 -18.97 -3.81 18.40
CA ILE A 50 -20.36 -3.44 18.65
C ILE A 50 -20.71 -4.06 20.00
N VAL A 51 -20.86 -3.23 21.03
CA VAL A 51 -21.40 -3.69 22.31
C VAL A 51 -22.91 -3.82 22.13
N LEU A 52 -23.42 -5.05 22.12
CA LEU A 52 -24.86 -5.34 22.05
C LEU A 52 -25.31 -6.07 23.32
N GLY A 53 -26.03 -5.34 24.20
CA GLY A 53 -26.75 -5.86 25.38
C GLY A 53 -26.81 -4.81 26.51
N LYS A 54 -27.95 -4.45 27.13
CA LYS A 54 -29.34 -4.97 27.07
C LYS A 54 -30.31 -3.79 27.36
N PRO A 55 -31.48 -3.64 26.69
CA PRO A 55 -32.52 -2.72 27.14
C PRO A 55 -33.09 -3.17 28.49
N ALA A 56 -33.42 -2.20 29.33
CA ALA A 56 -34.00 -2.38 30.66
C ALA A 56 -35.22 -3.29 30.66
N ASP A 57 -35.35 -4.15 31.68
CA ASP A 57 -36.62 -4.62 32.27
C ASP A 57 -36.33 -5.59 33.45
N LYS A 58 -36.21 -5.03 34.66
CA LYS A 58 -36.73 -5.52 35.95
C LYS A 58 -36.37 -4.54 37.07
#